data_AF-Q6GYK7-F1
#
_entry.id   AF-Q6GYK7-F1
#
_cell.length_a   1.000
_cell.length_b   1.000
_cell.length_c   1.000
_cell.angle_alpha   90.00
_cell.angle_beta   90.00
_cell.angle_gamma   90.00
#
_symmetry.space_group_name_H-M   'P 1'
#
loop_
_entity.id
_entity.type
_entity.pdbx_description
1 polymer ?
#
loop_
_entity_poly.entity_id
_entity_poly.type
_entity_poly.pdbx_seq_one_letter_code
_entity_poly.pdbx_strand_id
1 'polypeptide(L)'
;KGGIGKSTTSQNTLAALVKMDQRILIVGCDPKADSTRLILNAKAQNTVLSLAAEAGSVEDLEIENVLKVGYKGIKCVESGGPEPGVGCAGRGVITSINFLEENGAYNDVDYVCYDVLGDVVCGGFAMPIRENKAQEIYIVMSGEMMAMYAAN
;
A
#
# COMPACT_ATOMS: atom_id res chain seq x y z
N LYS A 1 -7.94 -1.91 -12.35
CA LYS A 1 -8.69 -0.66 -12.63
C LYS A 1 -8.98 0.13 -11.34
N GLY A 2 -8.92 1.46 -11.38
CA GLY A 2 -9.41 2.38 -10.35
C GLY A 2 -10.93 2.31 -10.23
N GLY A 3 -11.45 2.57 -9.04
CA GLY A 3 -12.90 2.57 -8.78
C GLY A 3 -13.58 1.19 -8.72
N ILE A 4 -12.86 0.09 -8.95
CA ILE A 4 -13.43 -1.28 -8.89
C ILE A 4 -13.64 -1.81 -7.46
N GLY A 5 -13.27 -1.03 -6.45
CA GLY A 5 -13.41 -1.42 -5.04
C GLY A 5 -12.20 -2.12 -4.42
N LYS A 6 -11.00 -2.09 -5.05
CA LYS A 6 -9.77 -2.76 -4.56
C LYS A 6 -9.52 -2.54 -3.07
N SER A 7 -9.40 -1.29 -2.64
CA SER A 7 -9.11 -0.92 -1.25
C SER A 7 -10.23 -1.29 -0.29
N THR A 8 -11.49 -1.32 -0.76
CA THR A 8 -12.63 -1.74 0.06
C THR A 8 -12.60 -3.25 0.28
N THR A 9 -12.42 -4.01 -0.80
CA THR A 9 -12.30 -5.47 -0.74
C THR A 9 -11.10 -5.88 0.11
N SER A 10 -9.93 -5.28 -0.13
CA SER A 10 -8.69 -5.56 0.61
C SER A 10 -8.87 -5.34 2.11
N GLN A 11 -9.27 -4.13 2.53
CA GLN A 11 -9.40 -3.81 3.97
C GLN A 11 -10.42 -4.70 4.69
N ASN A 12 -11.54 -5.05 4.05
CA ASN A 12 -12.53 -5.95 4.67
C ASN A 12 -12.03 -7.39 4.76
N THR A 13 -11.37 -7.91 3.72
CA THR A 13 -10.78 -9.25 3.75
C THR A 13 -9.71 -9.36 4.82
N LEU A 14 -8.82 -8.37 4.92
CA LEU A 14 -7.76 -8.34 5.94
C LEU A 14 -8.34 -8.19 7.35
N ALA A 15 -9.37 -7.38 7.53
CA ALA A 15 -10.09 -7.29 8.81
C ALA A 15 -10.76 -8.62 9.22
N ALA A 16 -11.12 -9.47 8.25
CA ALA A 16 -11.59 -10.83 8.54
C ALA A 16 -10.44 -11.76 8.93
N LEU A 17 -9.29 -11.69 8.24
CA LEU A 17 -8.11 -12.51 8.54
C LEU A 17 -7.53 -12.25 9.94
N VAL A 18 -7.57 -11.01 10.43
CA VAL A 18 -7.16 -10.72 11.81
C VAL A 18 -8.08 -11.34 12.86
N LYS A 19 -9.33 -11.68 12.51
CA LYS A 19 -10.20 -12.47 13.40
C LYS A 19 -9.81 -13.96 13.43
N MET A 20 -8.91 -14.38 12.55
CA MET A 20 -8.30 -15.71 12.50
C MET A 20 -6.85 -15.66 13.01
N ASP A 21 -6.56 -14.71 13.91
CA ASP A 21 -5.28 -14.51 14.59
C ASP A 21 -4.07 -14.26 13.67
N GLN A 22 -4.32 -13.79 12.44
CA GLN A 22 -3.26 -13.41 11.51
C GLN A 22 -2.74 -12.00 11.80
N ARG A 23 -1.43 -11.83 11.85
CA ARG A 23 -0.75 -10.53 11.96
C ARG A 23 -0.56 -9.95 10.57
N ILE A 24 -1.11 -8.76 10.33
CA ILE A 24 -1.21 -8.18 8.99
C ILE A 24 -0.52 -6.82 8.93
N LEU A 25 0.21 -6.60 7.83
CA LEU A 25 0.68 -5.29 7.38
C LEU A 25 0.02 -4.91 6.06
N ILE A 26 -0.52 -3.69 5.98
CA ILE A 26 -1.02 -3.08 4.75
C ILE A 26 -0.04 -2.01 4.29
N VAL A 27 0.41 -2.13 3.04
CA VAL A 27 1.22 -1.12 2.35
C VAL A 27 0.38 -0.57 1.20
N GLY A 28 -0.12 0.65 1.35
CA GLY A 28 -0.85 1.36 0.31
C GLY A 28 0.10 1.86 -0.77
N CYS A 29 -0.03 1.31 -1.97
CA CYS A 29 0.80 1.62 -3.14
C CYS A 29 -0.01 2.36 -4.22
N ASP A 30 -1.16 2.93 -3.86
CA ASP A 30 -1.97 3.80 -4.71
C ASP A 30 -1.71 5.26 -4.32
N PRO A 31 -1.34 6.15 -5.27
CA PRO A 31 -1.08 7.56 -4.98
C PRO A 31 -2.26 8.30 -4.35
N LYS A 32 -3.48 7.73 -4.41
CA LYS A 32 -4.67 8.24 -3.73
C LYS A 32 -4.56 8.18 -2.19
N ALA A 33 -3.68 7.33 -1.66
CA ALA A 33 -3.36 7.23 -0.23
C ALA A 33 -4.57 6.98 0.70
N ASP A 34 -5.53 6.15 0.26
CA ASP A 34 -6.74 5.83 1.03
C ASP A 34 -6.95 4.31 1.27
N SER A 35 -5.87 3.55 1.12
CA SER A 35 -5.78 2.09 1.25
C SER A 35 -5.93 1.59 2.69
N THR A 36 -5.74 2.47 3.67
CA THR A 36 -5.71 2.16 5.11
C THR A 36 -6.82 2.85 5.92
N ARG A 37 -7.60 3.73 5.28
CA ARG A 37 -8.55 4.64 5.95
C ARG A 37 -9.59 3.93 6.82
N LEU A 38 -10.10 2.77 6.38
CA LEU A 38 -11.16 2.02 7.06
C LEU A 38 -10.59 1.27 8.27
N ILE A 39 -9.36 0.78 8.16
CA ILE A 39 -8.66 0.10 9.25
C ILE A 39 -8.28 1.07 10.37
N LEU A 40 -7.88 2.28 10.01
CA LEU A 40 -7.48 3.33 10.96
C LEU A 40 -8.66 4.16 11.49
N ASN A 41 -9.85 4.03 10.90
CA ASN A 41 -10.99 4.90 11.16
C ASN A 41 -10.62 6.39 11.07
N ALA A 42 -9.85 6.74 10.04
CA ALA A 42 -9.32 8.08 9.81
C ALA A 42 -9.62 8.54 8.39
N LYS A 43 -9.59 9.86 8.15
CA LYS A 43 -9.81 10.42 6.81
C LYS A 43 -8.69 10.02 5.84
N ALA A 44 -7.46 10.10 6.31
CA ALA A 44 -6.24 9.70 5.62
C ALA A 44 -5.12 9.57 6.65
N GLN A 45 -4.06 8.84 6.30
CA GLN A 45 -2.81 8.81 7.04
C GLN A 45 -1.77 9.66 6.30
N ASN A 46 -0.84 10.29 7.01
CA ASN A 46 0.36 10.83 6.39
C ASN A 46 1.14 9.71 5.68
N THR A 47 1.66 10.03 4.51
CA THR A 47 2.37 9.08 3.64
C THR A 47 3.87 9.09 3.92
N VAL A 48 4.57 8.02 3.55
CA VAL A 48 6.04 7.95 3.65
C VAL A 48 6.67 9.12 2.89
N LEU A 49 6.26 9.35 1.65
CA LEU A 49 6.82 10.44 0.84
C LEU A 49 6.53 11.83 1.39
N SER A 50 5.32 12.08 1.91
CA SER A 50 4.99 13.39 2.50
C SER A 50 5.82 13.66 3.75
N LEU A 51 5.98 12.65 4.61
CA LEU A 51 6.79 12.77 5.83
C LEU A 51 8.28 12.92 5.49
N ALA A 52 8.78 12.20 4.48
CA ALA A 52 10.16 12.33 4.02
C ALA A 52 10.44 13.75 3.50
N ALA A 53 9.47 14.36 2.80
CA ALA A 53 9.59 15.75 2.34
C ALA A 53 9.62 16.75 3.50
N GLU A 54 8.90 16.48 4.59
CA GLU A 54 8.93 17.32 5.81
C GLU A 54 10.22 17.13 6.62
N ALA A 55 10.74 15.89 6.71
CA ALA A 55 11.97 15.56 7.42
C ALA A 55 13.24 15.96 6.64
N GLY A 56 13.16 16.02 5.31
CA GLY A 56 14.24 16.37 4.39
C GLY A 56 14.62 15.20 3.48
N SER A 57 14.70 13.98 4.03
CA SER A 57 14.97 12.75 3.28
C SER A 57 14.24 11.55 3.86
N VAL A 58 14.28 10.40 3.18
CA VAL A 58 13.66 9.17 3.70
C VAL A 58 14.53 8.53 4.79
N GLU A 59 15.82 8.81 4.74
CA GLU A 59 16.84 8.35 5.70
C GLU A 59 16.70 9.03 7.07
N ASP A 60 16.04 10.19 7.12
CA ASP A 60 15.76 10.92 8.36
C ASP A 60 14.44 10.48 9.04
N LEU A 61 13.71 9.52 8.45
CA LEU A 61 12.46 9.02 8.99
C LEU A 61 12.66 7.83 9.93
N GLU A 62 11.87 7.80 11.00
CA GLU A 62 11.73 6.63 11.85
C GLU A 62 10.45 5.87 11.48
N ILE A 63 10.49 4.53 11.59
CA ILE A 63 9.34 3.67 11.23
C ILE A 63 8.06 4.04 11.98
N GLU A 64 8.19 4.50 13.21
CA GLU A 64 7.10 4.92 14.10
C GLU A 64 6.36 6.16 13.57
N ASN A 65 7.03 6.97 12.74
CA ASN A 65 6.41 8.12 12.11
C ASN A 65 5.37 7.68 11.07
N VAL A 66 5.70 6.66 10.27
CA VAL A 66 4.89 6.22 9.13
C VAL A 66 3.97 5.05 9.44
N LEU A 67 4.33 4.19 10.38
CA LEU A 67 3.55 2.99 10.69
C LEU A 67 2.50 3.30 11.75
N LYS A 68 1.23 3.08 11.40
CA LYS A 68 0.11 3.21 12.33
C LYS A 68 -0.53 1.86 12.56
N VAL A 69 -1.07 1.66 13.76
CA VAL A 69 -1.76 0.43 14.14
C VAL A 69 -3.24 0.74 14.26
N GLY A 70 -4.05 0.02 13.48
CA GLY A 70 -5.50 0.19 13.43
C GLY A 70 -6.27 -1.00 14.01
N TYR A 71 -7.42 -1.30 13.39
CA TYR A 71 -8.33 -2.35 13.81
C TYR A 71 -7.62 -3.65 14.16
N LYS A 72 -7.79 -4.10 15.40
CA LYS A 72 -7.24 -5.36 15.94
C LYS A 72 -5.73 -5.57 15.70
N GLY A 73 -4.94 -4.50 15.65
CA GLY A 73 -3.49 -4.61 15.52
C GLY A 73 -2.99 -4.68 14.08
N ILE A 74 -3.83 -4.47 13.06
CA ILE A 74 -3.37 -4.33 11.68
C ILE A 74 -2.43 -3.14 11.58
N LYS A 75 -1.22 -3.39 11.07
CA LYS A 75 -0.22 -2.35 10.77
C LYS A 75 -0.54 -1.72 9.42
N CYS A 76 -0.44 -0.41 9.30
CA CYS A 76 -0.82 0.38 8.13
C CYS A 76 0.27 1.39 7.77
N VAL A 77 0.58 1.47 6.48
CA VAL A 77 1.47 2.46 5.88
C VAL A 77 0.91 2.86 4.52
N GLU A 78 1.03 4.13 4.16
CA GLU A 78 0.75 4.63 2.80
C GLU A 78 2.05 5.13 2.17
N SER A 79 2.40 4.64 0.99
CA SER A 79 3.58 5.13 0.25
C SER A 79 3.43 6.59 -0.15
N GLY A 80 2.23 6.95 -0.59
CA GLY A 80 1.96 8.25 -1.21
C GLY A 80 2.49 8.33 -2.64
N GLY A 81 2.38 9.52 -3.21
CA GLY A 81 2.84 9.81 -4.56
C GLY A 81 3.20 11.29 -4.70
N PRO A 82 3.93 11.65 -5.76
CA PRO A 82 4.21 13.04 -6.07
C PRO A 82 2.92 13.77 -6.45
N GLU A 83 2.98 15.10 -6.45
CA GLU A 83 1.89 15.91 -6.98
C GLU A 83 1.54 15.49 -8.42
N PRO A 84 0.23 15.46 -8.79
CA PRO A 84 -0.20 15.10 -10.13
C PRO A 84 0.54 15.93 -11.20
N GLY A 85 1.24 15.23 -12.10
CA GLY A 85 1.99 15.85 -13.20
C GLY A 85 3.44 16.22 -12.90
N VAL A 86 3.93 16.03 -11.67
CA VAL A 86 5.29 16.47 -11.26
C VAL A 86 6.31 15.33 -11.16
N GLY A 87 5.88 14.10 -10.88
CA GLY A 87 6.81 12.98 -10.67
C GLY A 87 6.28 11.60 -11.05
N CYS A 88 7.02 10.56 -10.68
CA CYS A 88 6.65 9.17 -10.91
C CYS A 88 6.09 8.53 -9.62
N ALA A 89 4.78 8.26 -9.58
CA ALA A 89 4.15 7.57 -8.45
C ALA A 89 4.78 6.21 -8.14
N GLY A 90 5.20 5.48 -9.19
CA GLY A 90 5.90 4.21 -9.03
C GLY A 90 7.24 4.33 -8.27
N ARG A 91 7.95 5.47 -8.36
CA ARG A 91 9.19 5.69 -7.59
C ARG A 91 8.91 5.83 -6.10
N GLY A 92 7.76 6.43 -5.75
CA GLY A 92 7.31 6.52 -4.36
C GLY A 92 7.04 5.17 -3.72
N VAL A 93 6.44 4.26 -4.47
CA VAL A 93 6.22 2.87 -4.05
C VAL A 93 7.55 2.17 -3.77
N ILE A 94 8.53 2.27 -4.68
CA ILE A 94 9.86 1.67 -4.50
C ILE A 94 10.53 2.23 -3.24
N THR A 95 10.61 3.56 -3.11
CA THR A 95 11.24 4.21 -1.95
C THR A 95 10.60 3.77 -0.63
N SER A 96 9.26 3.67 -0.60
CA SER A 96 8.55 3.28 0.60
C SER A 96 8.78 1.82 0.98
N ILE A 97 8.79 0.91 0.00
CA ILE A 97 9.02 -0.52 0.26
C ILE A 97 10.44 -0.75 0.78
N ASN A 98 11.44 -0.10 0.18
CA ASN A 98 12.83 -0.21 0.64
C ASN A 98 12.98 0.32 2.06
N PHE A 99 12.41 1.51 2.35
CA PHE A 99 12.41 2.07 3.70
C PHE A 99 11.79 1.11 4.73
N LEU A 100 10.64 0.51 4.41
CA LEU A 100 9.96 -0.43 5.30
C LEU A 100 10.77 -1.71 5.54
N GLU A 101 11.52 -2.16 4.53
CA GLU A 101 12.38 -3.33 4.63
C GLU A 101 13.59 -3.07 5.53
N GLU A 102 14.29 -1.97 5.27
CA GLU A 102 15.48 -1.56 6.03
C GLU A 102 15.15 -1.30 7.51
N ASN A 103 13.94 -0.82 7.81
CA ASN A 103 13.49 -0.54 9.16
C ASN A 103 12.70 -1.69 9.82
N GLY A 104 12.69 -2.89 9.22
CA GLY A 104 12.13 -4.09 9.84
C GLY A 104 10.61 -4.12 9.99
N ALA A 105 9.86 -3.38 9.15
CA ALA A 105 8.40 -3.35 9.20
C ALA A 105 7.75 -4.73 8.97
N TYR A 106 8.44 -5.59 8.22
CA TYR A 106 8.02 -6.94 7.86
C TYR A 106 8.33 -7.99 8.93
N ASN A 107 8.92 -7.59 10.05
CA ASN A 107 9.12 -8.49 11.18
C ASN A 107 7.77 -8.73 11.90
N ASP A 108 7.55 -9.96 12.32
CA ASP A 108 6.37 -10.36 13.08
C ASP A 108 5.02 -10.13 12.38
N VAL A 109 4.97 -10.34 11.07
CA VAL A 109 3.73 -10.35 10.28
C VAL A 109 3.59 -11.67 9.54
N ASP A 110 2.36 -12.17 9.44
CA ASP A 110 2.04 -13.40 8.73
C ASP A 110 1.65 -13.09 7.28
N TYR A 111 1.02 -11.93 7.05
CA TYR A 111 0.64 -11.44 5.73
C TYR A 111 1.02 -9.97 5.52
N VAL A 112 1.52 -9.68 4.32
CA VAL A 112 1.75 -8.32 3.82
C VAL A 112 0.86 -8.12 2.60
N CYS A 113 0.00 -7.11 2.64
CA CYS A 113 -0.86 -6.76 1.52
C CYS A 113 -0.39 -5.45 0.89
N TYR A 114 -0.04 -5.51 -0.39
CA TYR A 114 0.26 -4.34 -1.21
C TYR A 114 -1.01 -3.95 -2.00
N ASP A 115 -1.64 -2.82 -1.66
CA ASP A 115 -2.78 -2.29 -2.43
C ASP A 115 -2.24 -1.43 -3.58
N VAL A 116 -2.01 -2.06 -4.74
CA VAL A 116 -1.33 -1.43 -5.89
C VAL A 116 -2.34 -0.82 -6.87
N LEU A 117 -1.99 0.34 -7.44
CA LEU A 117 -2.75 0.96 -8.51
C LEU A 117 -2.81 0.03 -9.75
N GLY A 118 -4.02 -0.34 -10.15
CA GLY A 118 -4.24 -1.28 -11.26
C GLY A 118 -4.69 -0.63 -12.58
N ASP A 119 -4.47 0.67 -12.77
CA ASP A 119 -4.76 1.38 -14.03
C ASP A 119 -3.52 1.50 -14.93
N VAL A 120 -2.34 1.60 -14.32
CA VAL A 120 -1.07 1.76 -15.02
C VAL A 120 -0.06 0.84 -14.36
N VAL A 121 0.46 -0.12 -15.12
CA VAL A 121 1.51 -1.04 -14.66
C VAL A 121 2.85 -0.58 -15.21
N CYS A 122 3.40 0.49 -14.63
CA CYS A 122 4.76 0.94 -14.95
C CYS A 122 5.79 0.23 -14.06
N GLY A 123 7.09 0.43 -14.34
CA GLY A 123 8.17 -0.28 -13.65
C GLY A 123 8.12 -0.21 -12.12
N GLY A 124 7.66 0.92 -11.55
CA GLY A 124 7.53 1.07 -10.10
C GLY A 124 6.31 0.40 -9.49
N PHE A 125 5.14 0.44 -10.15
CA PHE A 125 3.96 -0.30 -9.67
C PHE A 125 4.13 -1.83 -9.82
N ALA A 126 4.96 -2.27 -10.76
CA ALA A 126 5.34 -3.66 -10.91
C ALA A 126 6.43 -4.11 -9.92
N MET A 127 7.03 -3.21 -9.12
CA MET A 127 8.14 -3.56 -8.23
C MET A 127 7.79 -4.67 -7.22
N PRO A 128 6.62 -4.66 -6.55
CA PRO A 128 6.27 -5.75 -5.63
C PRO A 128 6.34 -7.13 -6.28
N ILE A 129 5.99 -7.23 -7.56
CA ILE A 129 6.02 -8.48 -8.33
C ILE A 129 7.45 -8.77 -8.81
N ARG A 130 8.11 -7.77 -9.42
CA ARG A 130 9.43 -7.92 -10.04
C ARG A 130 10.53 -8.27 -9.04
N GLU A 131 10.46 -7.71 -7.84
CA GLU A 131 11.42 -7.97 -6.76
C GLU A 131 10.95 -9.07 -5.80
N ASN A 132 9.94 -9.84 -6.21
CA ASN A 132 9.44 -10.99 -5.47
C ASN A 132 9.01 -10.66 -4.03
N LYS A 133 8.50 -9.44 -3.80
CA LYS A 133 7.93 -8.97 -2.52
C LYS A 133 6.50 -9.48 -2.33
N ALA A 134 5.77 -9.65 -3.43
CA ALA A 134 4.44 -10.25 -3.47
C ALA A 134 4.47 -11.52 -4.32
N GLN A 135 4.24 -12.68 -3.68
CA GLN A 135 4.25 -13.99 -4.34
C GLN A 135 2.84 -14.43 -4.77
N GLU A 136 1.81 -13.86 -4.13
CA GLU A 136 0.41 -14.10 -4.45
C GLU A 136 -0.24 -12.81 -4.96
N ILE A 137 -0.84 -12.87 -6.16
CA ILE A 137 -1.48 -11.72 -6.81
C ILE A 137 -2.97 -12.01 -6.95
N TYR A 138 -3.78 -11.13 -6.35
CA TYR A 138 -5.23 -11.18 -6.45
C TYR A 138 -5.74 -9.96 -7.23
N ILE A 139 -6.43 -10.20 -8.35
CA ILE A 139 -6.97 -9.13 -9.20
C ILE A 139 -8.46 -8.94 -8.90
N VAL A 140 -8.84 -7.76 -8.43
CA VAL A 140 -10.24 -7.38 -8.24
C VAL A 140 -10.81 -6.86 -9.57
N MET A 141 -11.88 -7.49 -10.04
CA MET A 141 -12.51 -7.19 -11.33
C MET A 141 -14.05 -7.26 -11.27
N SER A 142 -14.71 -6.76 -12.31
CA SER A 142 -16.15 -6.89 -12.54
C SER A 142 -16.40 -7.29 -14.01
N GLY A 143 -17.66 -7.47 -14.39
CA GLY A 143 -18.06 -7.73 -15.78
C GLY A 143 -17.89 -6.55 -16.73
N GLU A 144 -17.38 -5.40 -16.27
CA GLU A 144 -17.07 -4.27 -17.15
C GLU A 144 -15.90 -4.59 -18.08
N MET A 145 -16.03 -4.25 -19.37
CA MET A 145 -14.97 -4.47 -20.37
C MET A 145 -13.63 -3.88 -19.93
N MET A 146 -13.62 -2.67 -19.39
CA MET A 146 -12.38 -2.02 -18.93
C MET A 146 -11.77 -2.70 -17.70
N ALA A 147 -12.57 -3.35 -16.86
CA ALA A 147 -12.05 -4.12 -15.74
C ALA A 147 -11.43 -5.44 -16.21
N MET A 148 -12.06 -6.10 -17.20
CA MET A 148 -11.49 -7.29 -17.85
C MET A 148 -10.23 -6.97 -18.65
N TYR A 149 -10.18 -5.83 -19.34
CA TYR A 149 -8.99 -5.39 -20.05
C TYR A 149 -7.82 -5.11 -19.10
N ALA A 150 -8.07 -4.44 -17.97
CA ALA A 150 -7.01 -4.17 -16.99
C ALA A 150 -6.50 -5.43 -16.25
N ALA A 151 -7.23 -6.55 -16.34
CA ALA A 151 -6.85 -7.81 -15.73
C ALA A 151 -6.08 -8.76 -16.68
N ASN A 152 -6.20 -8.55 -18.00
CA ASN A 152 -5.50 -9.32 -19.04
C ASN A 152 -4.21 -8.62 -19.45
#